data_AF-A0A8I3MM89-F1
#
_entry.id   AF-A0A8I3MM89-F1
#
_cell.length_a   1.000
_cell.length_b   1.000
_cell.length_c   1.000
_cell.angle_alpha   90.00
_cell.angle_beta   90.00
_cell.angle_gamma   90.00
#
_symmetry.space_group_name_H-M   'P 1'
#
loop_
_entity.id
_entity.type
_entity.pdbx_description
1 polymer ?
#
loop_
_entity_poly.entity_id
_entity_poly.type
_entity_poly.pdbx_seq_one_letter_code
_entity_poly.pdbx_strand_id
1 'polypeptide(L)'
;MRGSFLRQLLAEDSRHSTAVGHLLLPVLLGFRLVLLAASGTGIYGDEQSEFVCHTQQAGCKATCYDAFHPFSPLRFWAFQVILVAVPSTLYMGLILYHVIWRWEESGKVKEETLIHQGEKSRDASGAGSPRLLWAYVAQLGVRLVLEGAALGLQYHLYGFKIPSSFACRREPCLGSITCYLSRPFEKTIFLKTMFGVSGLCLLFTLVELVLLGLGKWWRTWKHKSPSNYSSTSESTKKHKDPTDNFPAVEAKEQFQEAEL
;
A
#
# COMPACT_ATOMS: atom_id res chain seq x y z
N MET A 1 18.85 0.26 -22.29
CA MET A 1 18.55 -0.95 -21.47
C MET A 1 17.98 -0.64 -20.08
N ARG A 2 18.28 0.49 -19.40
CA ARG A 2 17.72 0.80 -18.06
C ARG A 2 16.24 1.26 -18.07
N GLY A 3 15.78 1.92 -19.13
CA GLY A 3 14.43 2.50 -19.18
C GLY A 3 13.29 1.49 -19.43
N SER A 4 13.54 0.41 -20.18
CA SER A 4 12.50 -0.60 -20.48
C SER A 4 12.15 -1.43 -19.24
N PHE A 5 13.13 -1.76 -18.40
CA PHE A 5 12.93 -2.51 -17.16
C PHE A 5 12.12 -1.71 -16.13
N LEU A 6 12.46 -0.44 -15.90
CA LEU A 6 11.69 0.44 -15.01
C LEU A 6 10.26 0.64 -15.51
N ARG A 7 10.07 0.80 -16.82
CA ARG A 7 8.73 0.90 -17.42
C ARG A 7 7.93 -0.39 -17.25
N GLN A 8 8.57 -1.56 -17.36
CA GLN A 8 7.91 -2.86 -17.20
C GLN A 8 7.56 -3.15 -15.74
N LEU A 9 8.41 -2.74 -14.78
CA LEU A 9 8.10 -2.77 -13.35
C LEU A 9 6.93 -1.84 -13.02
N LEU A 10 6.97 -0.58 -13.46
CA LEU A 10 5.90 0.39 -13.24
C LEU A 10 4.58 -0.02 -13.91
N ALA A 11 4.64 -0.65 -15.10
CA ALA A 11 3.47 -1.14 -15.81
C ALA A 11 2.84 -2.38 -15.16
N GLU A 12 3.62 -3.28 -14.56
CA GLU A 12 3.10 -4.45 -13.86
C GLU A 12 2.47 -4.08 -12.50
N ASP A 13 3.06 -3.10 -11.81
CA ASP A 13 2.63 -2.59 -10.50
C ASP A 13 1.35 -1.74 -10.60
N SER A 14 1.26 -0.89 -11.65
CA SER A 14 0.06 -0.07 -11.93
C SER A 14 -1.14 -0.87 -12.44
N ARG A 15 -0.96 -2.13 -12.85
CA ARG A 15 -2.06 -2.96 -13.39
C ARG A 15 -2.98 -3.53 -12.30
N HIS A 16 -2.55 -3.51 -11.05
CA HIS A 16 -3.24 -4.13 -9.93
C HIS A 16 -3.58 -3.18 -8.77
N SER A 17 -3.00 -1.97 -8.70
CA SER A 17 -3.21 -0.99 -7.63
C SER A 17 -3.81 0.31 -8.18
N THR A 18 -4.65 0.96 -7.38
CA THR A 18 -5.30 2.23 -7.75
C THR A 18 -4.25 3.33 -7.66
N ALA A 19 -4.22 4.31 -8.58
CA ALA A 19 -3.24 5.42 -8.57
C ALA A 19 -3.08 6.13 -7.21
N VAL A 20 -4.14 6.08 -6.39
CA VAL A 20 -4.17 6.58 -5.01
C VAL A 20 -3.16 5.86 -4.11
N GLY A 21 -3.13 4.53 -4.04
CA GLY A 21 -2.25 3.81 -3.12
C GLY A 21 -0.79 3.80 -3.53
N HIS A 22 -0.54 3.81 -4.83
CA HIS A 22 0.80 3.74 -5.39
C HIS A 22 1.59 5.05 -5.25
N LEU A 23 0.92 6.19 -5.39
CA LEU A 23 1.55 7.51 -5.28
C LEU A 23 1.35 8.15 -3.91
N LEU A 24 0.14 8.08 -3.34
CA LEU A 24 -0.21 8.89 -2.18
C LEU A 24 0.31 8.29 -0.86
N LEU A 25 0.24 6.97 -0.68
CA LEU A 25 0.72 6.33 0.55
C LEU A 25 2.24 6.50 0.75
N PRO A 26 3.11 6.29 -0.25
CA PRO A 26 4.54 6.57 -0.11
C PRO A 26 4.84 8.05 0.16
N VAL A 27 4.10 8.97 -0.48
CA VAL A 27 4.24 10.41 -0.24
C VAL A 27 3.87 10.76 1.20
N LEU A 28 2.78 10.23 1.74
CA LEU A 28 2.36 10.47 3.13
C LEU A 28 3.33 9.85 4.14
N LEU A 29 3.87 8.66 3.87
CA LEU A 29 4.92 8.05 4.71
C LEU A 29 6.22 8.85 4.67
N GLY A 30 6.63 9.33 3.49
CA GLY A 30 7.78 10.22 3.34
C GLY A 30 7.58 11.54 4.09
N PHE A 31 6.40 12.14 3.99
CA PHE A 31 6.03 13.33 4.75
C PHE A 31 6.13 13.11 6.27
N ARG A 32 5.65 11.96 6.80
CA ARG A 32 5.84 11.63 8.23
C ARG A 32 7.30 11.54 8.62
N LEU A 33 8.13 10.90 7.81
CA LEU A 33 9.56 10.78 8.08
C LEU A 33 10.24 12.15 8.10
N VAL A 34 9.90 13.03 7.16
CA VAL A 34 10.40 14.41 7.12
C VAL A 34 9.94 15.19 8.36
N LEU A 35 8.66 15.10 8.75
CA LEU A 35 8.16 15.76 9.96
C LEU A 35 8.87 15.27 11.23
N LEU A 36 9.12 13.97 11.36
CA LEU A 36 9.86 13.41 12.49
C LEU A 36 11.31 13.88 12.53
N ALA A 37 11.99 13.88 11.38
CA ALA A 37 13.39 14.29 11.29
C ALA A 37 13.58 15.80 11.51
N ALA A 38 12.72 16.62 10.91
CA ALA A 38 12.85 18.08 10.92
C ALA A 38 12.31 18.72 12.21
N SER A 39 11.17 18.24 12.72
CA SER A 39 10.49 18.86 13.86
C SER A 39 10.53 18.00 15.11
N GLY A 40 10.57 16.68 14.97
CA GLY A 40 10.53 15.77 16.11
C GLY A 40 11.71 15.96 17.08
N THR A 41 12.92 16.13 16.55
CA THR A 41 14.13 16.35 17.36
C THR A 41 14.13 17.71 18.06
N GLY A 42 13.64 18.77 17.42
CA GLY A 42 13.56 20.11 18.02
C GLY A 42 12.45 20.28 19.06
N ILE A 43 11.39 19.47 19.00
CA ILE A 43 10.24 19.53 19.93
C ILE A 43 10.41 18.53 21.09
N TYR A 44 10.98 17.35 20.83
CA TYR A 44 11.09 16.26 21.80
C TYR A 44 12.54 15.89 22.19
N GLY A 45 13.55 16.64 21.71
CA GLY A 45 14.96 16.32 21.98
C GLY A 45 15.45 16.74 23.37
N ASP A 46 14.90 17.83 23.92
CA ASP A 46 15.30 18.49 25.16
C ASP A 46 14.27 18.33 26.28
N GLU A 47 13.33 17.37 26.15
CA GLU A 47 12.21 17.22 27.10
C GLU A 47 12.65 17.00 28.54
N GLN A 48 13.69 16.18 28.75
CA GLN A 48 14.17 15.86 30.10
C GLN A 48 14.88 17.05 30.75
N SER A 49 15.65 17.82 29.97
CA SER A 49 16.32 19.03 30.46
C SER A 49 15.30 20.12 30.81
N GLU A 50 14.31 20.36 29.95
CA GLU A 50 13.32 21.42 30.14
C GLU A 50 12.16 21.06 31.09
N PHE A 51 12.11 19.82 31.60
CA PHE A 51 11.14 19.43 32.63
C PHE A 51 11.53 20.05 33.98
N VAL A 52 10.68 20.92 34.54
CA VAL A 52 10.98 21.66 35.78
C VAL A 52 10.05 21.21 36.90
N CYS A 53 10.62 20.78 38.03
CA CYS A 53 9.88 20.44 39.25
C CYS A 53 10.34 21.37 40.38
N HIS A 54 9.41 21.96 41.14
CA HIS A 54 9.75 22.78 42.31
C HIS A 54 10.14 21.90 43.50
N THR A 55 11.34 21.32 43.45
CA THR A 55 11.91 20.50 44.53
C THR A 55 13.43 20.60 44.53
N GLN A 56 14.03 20.63 45.72
CA GLN A 56 15.49 20.56 45.91
C GLN A 56 15.99 19.12 46.10
N GLN A 57 15.08 18.14 46.05
CA GLN A 57 15.39 16.75 46.35
C GLN A 57 16.04 16.05 45.15
N ALA A 58 17.21 15.44 45.39
CA ALA A 58 17.93 14.68 44.37
C ALA A 58 17.10 13.47 43.89
N GLY A 59 17.15 13.19 42.58
CA GLY A 59 16.45 12.06 41.95
C GLY A 59 14.95 12.26 41.71
N CYS A 60 14.29 13.17 42.44
CA CYS A 60 12.83 13.37 42.32
C CYS A 60 12.41 13.82 40.89
N LYS A 61 13.15 14.76 40.27
CA LYS A 61 12.90 15.17 38.87
C LYS A 61 12.96 14.00 37.89
N ALA A 62 13.97 13.14 38.02
CA ALA A 62 14.17 12.01 37.11
C ALA A 62 13.02 10.99 37.24
N THR A 63 12.64 10.63 38.47
CA THR A 63 11.55 9.70 38.71
C THR A 63 10.20 10.22 38.25
N CYS A 64 9.91 11.51 38.47
CA CYS A 64 8.65 12.11 38.03
C CYS A 64 8.57 12.23 36.50
N TYR A 65 9.69 12.48 35.83
CA TYR A 65 9.76 12.46 34.38
C TYR A 65 9.47 11.06 33.82
N ASP A 66 10.09 10.03 34.40
CA ASP A 66 9.87 8.63 34.01
C ASP A 66 8.41 8.18 34.24
N ALA A 67 7.80 8.62 35.35
CA ALA A 67 6.41 8.34 35.65
C ALA A 67 5.42 9.02 34.68
N PHE A 68 5.78 10.20 34.16
CA PHE A 68 4.94 10.95 33.22
C PHE A 68 5.07 10.42 31.78
N HIS A 69 6.30 10.17 31.33
CA HIS A 69 6.60 9.71 29.98
C HIS A 69 7.45 8.43 30.00
N PRO A 70 6.85 7.26 30.31
CA PRO A 70 7.58 5.99 30.25
C PRO A 70 8.04 5.66 28.83
N PHE A 71 7.38 6.23 27.81
CA PHE A 71 7.77 6.08 26.42
C PHE A 71 7.67 7.40 25.65
N SER A 72 8.82 7.88 25.15
CA SER A 72 8.91 9.10 24.36
C SER A 72 8.07 9.01 23.08
N PRO A 73 7.20 10.00 22.77
CA PRO A 73 6.44 10.04 21.53
C PRO A 73 7.32 9.98 20.27
N LEU A 74 8.51 10.60 20.30
CA LEU A 74 9.45 10.56 19.20
C LEU A 74 9.88 9.13 18.85
N ARG A 75 10.21 8.33 19.88
CA ARG A 75 10.58 6.92 19.71
C ARG A 75 9.40 6.10 19.21
N PHE A 76 8.21 6.35 19.74
CA PHE A 76 6.98 5.72 19.28
C PHE A 76 6.75 5.90 17.78
N TRP A 77 6.78 7.14 17.28
CA TRP A 77 6.56 7.40 15.87
C TRP A 77 7.69 6.85 14.99
N ALA A 78 8.94 6.83 15.48
CA ALA A 78 10.04 6.19 14.76
C ALA A 78 9.78 4.69 14.56
N PHE A 79 9.39 3.97 15.62
CA PHE A 79 9.02 2.56 15.50
C PHE A 79 7.79 2.34 14.63
N GLN A 80 6.78 3.21 14.72
CA GLN A 80 5.60 3.14 13.87
C GLN A 80 5.97 3.23 12.39
N VAL A 81 6.77 4.22 11.99
CA VAL A 81 7.19 4.41 10.59
C VAL A 81 7.98 3.18 10.09
N ILE A 82 8.90 2.66 10.91
CA ILE A 82 9.69 1.47 10.56
C ILE A 82 8.78 0.26 10.37
N LEU A 83 7.91 -0.04 11.34
CA LEU A 83 7.03 -1.21 11.29
C LEU A 83 6.05 -1.14 10.10
N VAL A 84 5.51 0.03 9.78
CA VAL A 84 4.59 0.22 8.66
C VAL A 84 5.31 0.14 7.29
N ALA A 85 6.60 0.47 7.24
CA ALA A 85 7.41 0.35 6.03
C ALA A 85 7.69 -1.13 5.67
N VAL A 86 7.92 -2.00 6.66
CA VAL A 86 8.34 -3.40 6.47
C VAL A 86 7.44 -4.20 5.51
N PRO A 87 6.09 -4.21 5.62
CA PRO A 87 5.26 -4.99 4.70
C PRO A 87 5.43 -4.62 3.22
N SER A 88 5.62 -3.33 2.90
CA SER A 88 5.84 -2.94 1.50
C SER A 88 7.24 -3.16 1.03
N THR A 89 8.27 -3.00 1.88
CA THR A 89 9.64 -3.34 1.44
C THR A 89 9.75 -4.83 1.14
N LEU A 90 9.10 -5.68 1.94
CA LEU A 90 8.97 -7.11 1.67
C LEU A 90 8.21 -7.38 0.36
N TYR A 91 7.06 -6.74 0.15
CA TYR A 91 6.29 -6.90 -1.10
C TYR A 91 7.08 -6.47 -2.34
N MET A 92 7.73 -5.31 -2.31
CA MET A 92 8.58 -4.84 -3.41
C MET A 92 9.76 -5.77 -3.65
N GLY A 93 10.36 -6.32 -2.59
CA GLY A 93 11.40 -7.34 -2.69
C GLY A 93 10.91 -8.62 -3.38
N LEU A 94 9.70 -9.08 -3.05
CA LEU A 94 9.07 -10.24 -3.70
C LEU A 94 8.80 -9.99 -5.19
N ILE A 95 8.29 -8.81 -5.55
CA ILE A 95 8.05 -8.42 -6.94
C ILE A 95 9.38 -8.38 -7.70
N LEU A 96 10.39 -7.72 -7.14
CA LEU A 96 11.71 -7.61 -7.77
C LEU A 96 12.33 -8.99 -7.99
N TYR A 97 12.32 -9.85 -6.96
CA TYR A 97 12.82 -11.22 -7.06
C TYR A 97 12.10 -12.02 -8.15
N HIS A 98 10.77 -11.96 -8.18
CA HIS A 98 9.97 -12.67 -9.17
C HIS A 98 10.20 -12.17 -10.60
N VAL A 99 10.41 -10.85 -10.79
CA VAL A 99 10.73 -10.27 -12.10
C VAL A 99 12.12 -10.69 -12.57
N ILE A 100 13.13 -10.66 -11.69
CA ILE A 100 14.50 -11.11 -12.01
C ILE A 100 14.50 -12.59 -12.41
N TRP A 101 13.84 -13.44 -11.61
CA TRP A 101 13.75 -14.88 -11.89
C TRP A 101 13.11 -15.18 -13.24
N ARG A 102 12.00 -14.50 -13.56
CA ARG A 102 11.32 -14.66 -14.87
C ARG A 102 12.17 -14.18 -16.04
N TRP A 103 12.96 -13.13 -15.83
CA TRP A 103 13.84 -12.60 -16.87
C TRP A 103 14.98 -13.58 -17.19
N GLU A 104 15.55 -14.21 -16.16
CA GLU A 104 16.58 -15.24 -16.35
C GLU A 104 16.04 -16.46 -17.11
N GLU A 105 14.86 -16.95 -16.75
CA GLU A 105 14.22 -18.08 -17.44
C GLU A 105 13.94 -17.76 -18.91
N SER A 106 13.48 -16.54 -19.19
CA SER A 106 13.24 -16.07 -20.56
C SER A 106 14.53 -15.97 -21.39
N GLY A 107 15.68 -15.75 -20.74
CA GLY A 107 17.00 -15.78 -21.37
C GLY A 107 17.41 -17.19 -21.79
N LYS A 108 17.25 -18.17 -20.88
CA LYS A 108 17.58 -19.59 -21.14
C LYS A 108 16.70 -20.20 -22.23
N VAL A 109 15.40 -19.93 -22.20
CA VAL A 109 14.45 -20.44 -23.22
C VAL A 109 14.74 -19.86 -24.61
N LYS A 110 15.24 -18.63 -24.73
CA LYS A 110 15.58 -18.00 -26.02
C LYS A 110 16.78 -18.63 -26.71
N GLU A 111 17.72 -19.15 -25.94
CA GLU A 111 18.90 -19.86 -26.45
C GLU A 111 18.52 -21.26 -26.98
N GLU A 112 17.60 -21.95 -26.31
CA GLU A 112 17.09 -23.26 -26.74
C GLU A 112 16.04 -23.17 -27.88
N THR A 113 15.18 -22.13 -27.90
CA THR A 113 14.17 -21.96 -28.97
C THR A 113 14.74 -21.49 -30.31
N LEU A 114 15.97 -20.96 -30.34
CA LEU A 114 16.71 -20.73 -31.59
C LEU A 114 17.11 -22.03 -32.30
N ILE A 115 17.08 -23.18 -31.60
CA ILE A 115 17.44 -24.50 -32.16
C ILE A 115 16.19 -25.29 -32.62
N HIS A 116 15.00 -25.01 -32.09
CA HIS A 116 13.77 -25.73 -32.43
C HIS A 116 12.62 -24.75 -32.77
N GLN A 117 12.64 -24.22 -33.99
CA GLN A 117 11.48 -23.51 -34.56
C GLN A 117 10.47 -24.53 -35.10
N GLY A 118 9.40 -24.76 -34.34
CA GLY A 118 8.28 -25.59 -34.78
C GLY A 118 7.24 -25.80 -33.68
N GLU A 119 6.27 -24.89 -33.63
CA GLU A 119 4.91 -25.16 -33.13
C GLU A 119 4.72 -25.45 -31.62
N LYS A 120 4.59 -24.39 -30.81
CA LYS A 120 3.49 -24.27 -29.84
C LYS A 120 3.40 -22.89 -29.19
N SER A 121 2.48 -22.07 -29.68
CA SER A 121 1.81 -21.08 -28.85
C SER A 121 0.98 -21.83 -27.80
N ARG A 122 1.47 -21.92 -26.56
CA ARG A 122 0.64 -22.27 -25.41
C ARG A 122 0.94 -21.33 -24.25
N ASP A 123 -0.05 -20.47 -24.02
CA ASP A 123 -0.38 -19.78 -22.78
C ASP A 123 0.37 -20.26 -21.53
N ALA A 124 1.41 -19.54 -21.14
CA ALA A 124 2.10 -19.73 -19.85
C ALA A 124 2.22 -18.41 -19.06
N SER A 125 1.30 -17.46 -19.28
CA SER A 125 1.27 -16.20 -18.51
C SER A 125 0.31 -16.23 -17.30
N GLY A 126 -0.49 -17.28 -17.14
CA GLY A 126 -1.67 -17.27 -16.25
C GLY A 126 -1.47 -17.59 -14.76
N ALA A 127 -0.34 -18.19 -14.34
CA ALA A 127 -0.21 -18.72 -12.98
C ALA A 127 0.36 -17.73 -11.93
N GLY A 128 0.93 -16.60 -12.35
CA GLY A 128 1.60 -15.64 -11.45
C GLY A 128 0.70 -14.52 -10.89
N SER A 129 -0.33 -14.11 -11.63
CA SER A 129 -1.22 -12.99 -11.26
C SER A 129 -1.96 -13.17 -9.92
N PRO A 130 -2.55 -14.34 -9.58
CA PRO A 130 -3.32 -14.47 -8.34
C PRO A 130 -2.45 -14.47 -7.08
N ARG A 131 -1.20 -14.98 -7.16
CA ARG A 131 -0.27 -15.01 -6.03
C ARG A 131 0.23 -13.62 -5.65
N LEU A 132 0.60 -12.82 -6.66
CA LEU A 132 1.03 -11.44 -6.46
C LEU A 132 -0.11 -10.56 -5.91
N LEU A 133 -1.33 -10.75 -6.41
CA LEU A 133 -2.52 -10.06 -5.88
C LEU A 133 -2.79 -10.43 -4.42
N TRP A 134 -2.68 -11.71 -4.05
CA TRP A 134 -2.85 -12.14 -2.65
C TRP A 134 -1.76 -11.59 -1.74
N ALA A 135 -0.49 -11.59 -2.18
CA ALA A 135 0.61 -10.98 -1.44
C ALA A 135 0.38 -9.47 -1.24
N TYR A 136 -0.15 -8.79 -2.26
CA TYR A 136 -0.50 -7.38 -2.20
C TYR A 136 -1.67 -7.09 -1.23
N VAL A 137 -2.72 -7.92 -1.23
CA VAL A 137 -3.82 -7.81 -0.26
C VAL A 137 -3.33 -8.10 1.16
N ALA A 138 -2.46 -9.10 1.33
CA ALA A 138 -1.89 -9.44 2.62
C ALA A 138 -1.03 -8.30 3.19
N GLN A 139 -0.14 -7.69 2.40
CA GLN A 139 0.69 -6.59 2.87
C GLN A 139 -0.14 -5.32 3.19
N LEU A 140 -1.19 -5.02 2.42
CA LEU A 140 -2.16 -3.97 2.77
C LEU A 140 -2.90 -4.27 4.09
N GLY A 141 -3.34 -5.51 4.27
CA GLY A 141 -4.03 -5.96 5.49
C GLY A 141 -3.13 -5.84 6.73
N VAL A 142 -1.88 -6.29 6.64
CA VAL A 142 -0.91 -6.13 7.73
C VAL A 142 -0.66 -4.65 8.04
N ARG A 143 -0.52 -3.81 7.01
CA ARG A 143 -0.38 -2.34 7.19
C ARG A 143 -1.58 -1.71 7.88
N LEU A 144 -2.79 -2.08 7.47
CA LEU A 144 -4.04 -1.60 8.08
C LEU A 144 -4.08 -1.92 9.58
N VAL A 145 -3.71 -3.15 9.95
CA VAL A 145 -3.64 -3.58 11.35
C VAL A 145 -2.56 -2.82 12.11
N LEU A 146 -1.36 -2.67 11.56
CA LEU A 146 -0.25 -1.97 12.21
C LEU A 146 -0.55 -0.48 12.43
N GLU A 147 -1.06 0.23 11.40
CA GLU A 147 -1.45 1.65 11.52
C GLU A 147 -2.63 1.82 12.49
N GLY A 148 -3.62 0.91 12.45
CA GLY A 148 -4.77 0.95 13.35
C GLY A 148 -4.36 0.71 14.81
N ALA A 149 -3.52 -0.29 15.07
CA ALA A 149 -2.98 -0.57 16.39
C ALA A 149 -2.12 0.59 16.91
N ALA A 150 -1.26 1.17 16.05
CA ALA A 150 -0.46 2.33 16.42
C ALA A 150 -1.33 3.55 16.76
N LEU A 151 -2.36 3.85 15.96
CA LEU A 151 -3.31 4.94 16.27
C LEU A 151 -4.02 4.73 17.61
N GLY A 152 -4.50 3.50 17.86
CA GLY A 152 -5.14 3.15 19.12
C GLY A 152 -4.20 3.29 20.31
N LEU A 153 -2.95 2.80 20.16
CA LEU A 153 -1.94 2.88 21.20
C LEU A 153 -1.49 4.33 21.45
N GLN A 154 -1.35 5.14 20.40
CA GLN A 154 -1.04 6.56 20.52
C GLN A 154 -2.12 7.29 21.32
N TYR A 155 -3.39 7.04 21.00
CA TYR A 155 -4.51 7.64 21.72
C TYR A 155 -4.54 7.21 23.19
N HIS A 156 -4.30 5.92 23.46
CA HIS A 156 -4.30 5.40 24.83
C HIS A 156 -3.14 5.94 25.68
N LEU A 157 -1.93 6.06 25.11
CA LEU A 157 -0.74 6.50 25.83
C LEU A 157 -0.68 8.03 26.00
N TYR A 158 -1.05 8.79 24.98
CA TYR A 158 -0.78 10.23 24.93
C TYR A 158 -2.04 11.11 24.85
N GLY A 159 -3.20 10.54 24.54
CA GLY A 159 -4.46 11.28 24.34
C GLY A 159 -4.38 12.28 23.18
N PHE A 160 -5.11 13.40 23.29
CA PHE A 160 -5.17 14.47 22.28
C PHE A 160 -4.55 15.80 22.72
N LYS A 161 -4.14 15.90 23.99
CA LYS A 161 -3.63 17.14 24.58
C LYS A 161 -2.62 16.82 25.66
N ILE A 162 -1.44 17.41 25.54
CA ILE A 162 -0.40 17.30 26.57
C ILE A 162 -0.68 18.37 27.65
N PRO A 163 -0.76 17.99 28.94
CA PRO A 163 -1.01 18.94 30.01
C PRO A 163 0.19 19.88 30.21
N SER A 164 -0.05 21.10 30.70
CA SER A 164 1.02 22.05 31.02
C SER A 164 1.71 21.77 32.36
N SER A 165 1.06 21.02 33.25
CA SER A 165 1.59 20.60 34.54
C SER A 165 1.19 19.18 34.89
N PHE A 166 2.04 18.50 35.65
CA PHE A 166 1.86 17.14 36.12
C PHE A 166 2.13 17.09 37.63
N ALA A 167 1.18 16.55 38.39
CA ALA A 167 1.34 16.33 39.83
C ALA A 167 1.96 14.94 40.07
N CYS A 168 3.11 14.90 40.73
CA CYS A 168 3.87 13.67 40.98
C CYS A 168 3.96 13.35 42.47
N ARG A 169 3.77 12.07 42.83
CA ARG A 169 3.84 11.51 44.20
C ARG A 169 4.67 10.23 44.25
N ARG A 170 5.77 10.16 43.49
CA ARG A 170 6.62 8.97 43.42
C ARG A 170 7.84 9.14 44.31
N GLU A 171 8.23 8.07 45.01
CA GLU A 171 9.51 8.04 45.74
C GLU A 171 10.69 8.34 44.81
N PRO A 172 11.68 9.18 45.18
CA PRO A 172 11.96 9.68 46.53
C PRO A 172 11.26 11.00 46.90
N CYS A 173 10.30 11.49 46.13
CA CYS A 173 9.72 12.82 46.35
C CYS A 173 8.88 12.92 47.65
N LEU A 174 9.18 13.91 48.48
CA LEU A 174 8.36 14.22 49.66
C LEU A 174 7.04 14.91 49.27
N GLY A 175 5.93 14.21 49.46
CA GLY A 175 4.59 14.73 49.23
C GLY A 175 4.19 14.82 47.76
N SER A 176 3.30 15.76 47.43
CA SER A 176 2.82 15.97 46.06
C SER A 176 3.49 17.20 45.48
N ILE A 177 4.38 17.00 44.52
CA ILE A 177 5.07 18.08 43.82
C ILE A 177 4.43 18.35 42.46
N THR A 178 4.47 19.61 42.02
CA THR A 178 4.02 19.99 40.68
C THR A 178 5.22 20.18 39.78
N CYS A 179 5.21 19.50 38.65
CA CYS A 179 6.21 19.66 37.59
C CYS A 179 5.56 20.31 36.36
N TYR A 180 6.30 21.17 35.69
CA TYR A 180 5.87 21.88 34.49
C TYR A 180 6.58 21.33 33.27
N LEU A 181 5.80 21.22 32.18
CA LEU A 181 6.28 20.74 30.90
C LEU A 181 6.59 21.93 30.00
N SER A 182 7.70 21.83 29.28
CA SER A 182 8.03 22.80 28.24
C SER A 182 7.21 22.58 26.97
N ARG A 183 6.87 23.70 26.31
CA ARG A 183 6.20 23.81 25.01
C ARG A 183 4.96 22.89 24.85
N PRO A 184 4.00 22.88 25.81
CA PRO A 184 2.84 21.98 25.74
C PRO A 184 1.96 22.22 24.51
N PHE A 185 1.91 23.45 24.00
CA PHE A 185 1.16 23.80 22.80
C PHE A 185 1.82 23.23 21.53
N GLU A 186 3.12 23.44 21.33
CA GLU A 186 3.85 22.90 20.18
C GLU A 186 3.77 21.38 20.12
N LYS A 187 3.97 20.72 21.28
CA LYS A 187 3.86 19.26 21.39
C LYS A 187 2.45 18.77 21.09
N THR A 188 1.42 19.47 21.57
CA THR A 188 0.02 19.14 21.28
C THR A 188 -0.31 19.31 19.80
N ILE A 189 0.17 20.38 19.15
CA ILE A 189 -0.02 20.60 17.71
C ILE A 189 0.66 19.47 16.93
N PHE A 190 1.93 19.17 17.23
CA PHE A 190 2.67 18.11 16.56
C PHE A 190 2.00 16.74 16.73
N LEU A 191 1.54 16.42 17.95
CA LEU A 191 0.84 15.19 18.26
C LEU A 191 -0.46 15.05 17.45
N LYS A 192 -1.26 16.13 17.32
CA LYS A 192 -2.47 16.14 16.51
C LYS A 192 -2.17 16.01 15.02
N THR A 193 -1.13 16.67 14.52
CA THR A 193 -0.68 16.54 13.13
C THR A 193 -0.29 15.10 12.82
N MET A 194 0.52 14.47 13.68
CA MET A 194 0.93 13.07 13.51
C MET A 194 -0.26 12.11 13.57
N PHE A 195 -1.21 12.33 14.48
CA PHE A 195 -2.45 11.56 14.55
C PHE A 195 -3.28 11.71 13.27
N GLY A 196 -3.43 12.94 12.75
CA GLY A 196 -4.18 13.24 11.53
C GLY A 196 -3.58 12.60 10.28
N VAL A 197 -2.26 12.72 10.09
CA VAL A 197 -1.55 12.05 8.97
C VAL A 197 -1.63 10.53 9.12
N SER A 198 -1.64 10.01 10.36
CA SER A 198 -1.84 8.59 10.64
C SER A 198 -3.23 8.09 10.26
N GLY A 199 -4.26 8.82 10.66
CA GLY A 199 -5.64 8.54 10.25
C GLY A 199 -5.83 8.61 8.74
N LEU A 200 -5.20 9.58 8.08
CA LEU A 200 -5.28 9.72 6.62
C LEU A 200 -4.65 8.53 5.88
N CYS A 201 -3.48 8.05 6.32
CA CYS A 201 -2.88 6.83 5.75
C CYS A 201 -3.74 5.59 5.99
N LEU A 202 -4.31 5.45 7.20
CA LEU A 202 -5.22 4.34 7.51
C LEU A 202 -6.44 4.36 6.58
N LEU A 203 -7.04 5.54 6.39
CA LEU A 203 -8.19 5.74 5.51
C LEU A 203 -7.84 5.38 4.06
N PHE A 204 -6.72 5.85 3.52
CA PHE A 204 -6.33 5.51 2.15
C PHE A 204 -6.02 4.02 1.99
N THR A 205 -5.40 3.39 2.98
CA THR A 205 -5.15 1.94 2.98
C THR A 205 -6.46 1.16 2.99
N LEU A 206 -7.45 1.61 3.79
CA LEU A 206 -8.79 1.02 3.82
C LEU A 206 -9.52 1.21 2.48
N VAL A 207 -9.52 2.42 1.94
CA VAL A 207 -10.14 2.73 0.64
C VAL A 207 -9.54 1.84 -0.44
N GLU A 208 -8.23 1.68 -0.48
CA GLU A 208 -7.59 0.80 -1.46
C GLU A 208 -8.02 -0.67 -1.29
N LEU A 209 -8.06 -1.18 -0.05
CA LEU A 209 -8.53 -2.52 0.23
C LEU A 209 -9.99 -2.74 -0.21
N VAL A 210 -10.86 -1.74 0.02
CA VAL A 210 -12.27 -1.76 -0.38
C VAL A 210 -12.41 -1.72 -1.91
N LEU A 211 -11.65 -0.87 -2.60
CA LEU A 211 -11.67 -0.80 -4.07
C LEU A 211 -11.25 -2.12 -4.71
N LEU A 212 -10.22 -2.79 -4.16
CA LEU A 212 -9.80 -4.12 -4.60
C LEU A 212 -10.87 -5.19 -4.33
N GLY A 213 -11.52 -5.11 -3.17
CA GLY A 213 -12.61 -6.02 -2.78
C GLY A 213 -13.84 -5.88 -3.69
N LEU A 214 -14.26 -4.66 -3.97
CA LEU A 214 -15.37 -4.34 -4.88
C LEU A 214 -15.08 -4.81 -6.30
N GLY A 215 -13.84 -4.64 -6.80
CA GLY A 215 -13.45 -5.12 -8.13
C GLY A 215 -13.53 -6.66 -8.28
N LYS A 216 -13.26 -7.41 -7.20
CA LYS A 216 -13.45 -8.87 -7.16
C LYS A 216 -14.93 -9.26 -7.11
N TRP A 217 -15.71 -8.57 -6.27
CA TRP A 217 -17.14 -8.81 -6.12
C TRP A 217 -17.91 -8.50 -7.41
N TRP A 218 -17.56 -7.42 -8.11
CA TRP A 218 -18.19 -7.07 -9.38
C TRP A 218 -17.90 -8.07 -10.51
N ARG A 219 -16.67 -8.62 -10.58
CA ARG A 219 -16.34 -9.68 -11.55
C ARG A 219 -17.09 -10.98 -11.27
N THR A 220 -17.26 -11.33 -9.99
CA THR A 220 -18.06 -12.50 -9.60
C THR A 220 -19.56 -12.29 -9.85
N TRP A 221 -20.06 -11.06 -9.70
CA TRP A 221 -21.46 -10.72 -10.00
C TRP A 221 -21.75 -10.72 -11.51
N LYS A 222 -20.82 -10.21 -12.34
CA LYS A 222 -20.96 -10.20 -13.81
C LYS A 222 -20.99 -11.60 -14.43
N HIS A 223 -20.27 -12.56 -13.84
CA HIS A 223 -20.33 -13.98 -14.22
C HIS A 223 -21.62 -14.69 -13.77
N LYS A 224 -22.40 -14.08 -12.86
CA LYS A 224 -23.70 -14.56 -12.38
C LYS A 224 -24.87 -13.81 -13.01
N SER A 225 -24.67 -13.14 -14.16
CA SER A 225 -25.78 -12.68 -15.00
C SER A 225 -26.06 -13.76 -16.05
N PRO A 226 -27.25 -14.39 -16.08
CA PRO A 226 -27.58 -15.36 -17.11
C PRO A 226 -27.77 -14.63 -18.43
N SER A 227 -27.04 -15.06 -19.46
CA SER A 227 -27.39 -14.77 -20.85
C SER A 227 -28.75 -15.39 -21.15
N ASN A 228 -29.81 -14.59 -21.10
CA ASN A 228 -31.11 -14.93 -21.68
C ASN A 228 -31.22 -14.25 -23.04
N TYR A 229 -30.70 -14.91 -24.07
CA TYR A 229 -31.26 -14.82 -25.41
C TYR A 229 -31.15 -16.19 -26.08
N SER A 230 -32.16 -17.02 -25.84
CA SER A 230 -32.42 -18.26 -26.57
C SER A 230 -33.69 -18.10 -27.39
N SER A 231 -33.59 -18.30 -28.70
CA SER A 231 -34.63 -18.71 -29.66
C SER A 231 -33.96 -18.66 -31.06
N THR A 232 -33.91 -19.67 -31.91
CA THR A 232 -34.71 -20.89 -32.02
C THR A 232 -33.91 -21.92 -32.81
N SER A 233 -34.01 -23.17 -32.39
CA SER A 233 -33.56 -24.36 -33.11
C SER A 233 -34.36 -24.57 -34.41
N GLU A 234 -33.68 -24.79 -35.53
CA GLU A 234 -34.24 -25.61 -36.60
C GLU A 234 -33.15 -26.54 -37.15
N SER A 235 -33.31 -27.83 -36.87
CA SER A 235 -32.51 -28.91 -37.42
C SER A 235 -33.45 -29.75 -38.28
N THR A 236 -33.21 -29.79 -39.59
CA THR A 236 -33.75 -30.85 -40.46
C THR A 236 -32.64 -31.34 -41.40
N LYS A 237 -32.26 -32.60 -41.21
CA LYS A 237 -31.41 -33.39 -42.11
C LYS A 237 -32.08 -33.59 -43.47
N LYS A 238 -31.36 -33.41 -44.58
CA LYS A 238 -31.45 -34.32 -45.74
C LYS A 238 -30.23 -34.24 -46.65
N HIS A 239 -29.84 -35.42 -47.12
CA HIS A 239 -28.65 -35.79 -47.87
C HIS A 239 -28.96 -35.78 -49.38
N LYS A 240 -28.11 -35.16 -50.23
CA LYS A 240 -27.81 -35.54 -51.64
C LYS A 240 -26.76 -34.61 -52.29
N ASP A 241 -25.61 -35.16 -52.68
CA ASP A 241 -24.77 -34.70 -53.82
C ASP A 241 -25.43 -35.20 -55.14
N PRO A 242 -25.16 -34.70 -56.37
CA PRO A 242 -23.81 -34.50 -56.94
C PRO A 242 -23.59 -33.27 -57.88
N THR A 243 -22.31 -32.91 -58.09
CA THR A 243 -21.68 -32.32 -59.32
C THR A 243 -22.05 -30.90 -59.78
N ASP A 244 -21.06 -29.97 -59.84
CA ASP A 244 -20.27 -29.71 -61.07
C ASP A 244 -19.25 -28.55 -60.90
N ASN A 245 -18.01 -28.83 -61.34
CA ASN A 245 -16.99 -28.01 -62.01
C ASN A 245 -16.56 -26.58 -61.53
N PHE A 246 -15.26 -26.49 -61.21
CA PHE A 246 -14.33 -25.33 -61.32
C PHE A 246 -14.29 -24.74 -62.78
N PRO A 247 -13.54 -23.65 -63.12
CA PRO A 247 -12.77 -22.67 -62.32
C PRO A 247 -12.90 -21.17 -62.77
N ALA A 248 -12.38 -20.28 -61.90
CA ALA A 248 -11.52 -19.09 -62.17
C ALA A 248 -11.99 -17.84 -62.97
N VAL A 249 -11.38 -16.71 -62.53
CA VAL A 249 -11.16 -15.40 -63.22
C VAL A 249 -12.44 -14.53 -63.27
N GLU A 250 -12.48 -13.22 -62.96
CA GLU A 250 -11.58 -12.12 -63.25
C GLU A 250 -11.89 -10.93 -62.32
N ALA A 251 -10.88 -10.11 -62.07
CA ALA A 251 -11.00 -8.79 -61.47
C ALA A 251 -11.67 -7.79 -62.44
N LYS A 252 -12.51 -6.88 -61.93
CA LYS A 252 -12.55 -5.49 -62.43
C LYS A 252 -13.20 -4.52 -61.46
N GLU A 253 -12.46 -3.47 -61.18
CA GLU A 253 -12.90 -2.19 -60.62
C GLU A 253 -14.04 -1.56 -61.45
N GLN A 254 -14.95 -0.82 -60.81
CA GLN A 254 -15.05 0.64 -60.96
C GLN A 254 -16.19 1.25 -60.11
N PHE A 255 -15.74 2.14 -59.21
CA PHE A 255 -16.25 3.48 -58.86
C PHE A 255 -17.54 4.02 -59.53
N GLN A 256 -18.49 4.49 -58.70
CA GLN A 256 -19.24 5.76 -58.83
C GLN A 256 -20.01 6.00 -57.51
N GLU A 257 -19.63 6.95 -56.65
CA GLU A 257 -19.94 8.41 -56.69
C GLU A 257 -21.43 8.71 -56.43
N ALA A 258 -21.74 9.36 -55.31
CA ALA A 258 -22.85 10.30 -55.15
C ALA A 258 -22.65 11.17 -53.91
N GLU A 259 -22.63 12.48 -54.16
CA GLU A 259 -22.41 13.64 -53.29
C GLU A 259 -23.51 13.88 -52.24
N LEU A 260 -23.15 14.45 -51.07
CA LEU A 260 -23.35 15.88 -50.71
C LEU A 260 -22.60 16.20 -49.40
#